data_AF-A0A3M1LVG6-F1
#
_entry.id   AF-A0A3M1LVG6-F1
#
_cell.length_a   1.000
_cell.length_b   1.000
_cell.length_c   1.000
_cell.angle_alpha   90.00
_cell.angle_beta   90.00
_cell.angle_gamma   90.00
#
_symmetry.space_group_name_H-M   'P 1'
#
loop_
_entity.id
_entity.type
_entity.pdbx_description
1 polymer ?
#
loop_
_entity_poly.entity_id
_entity_poly.type
_entity_poly.pdbx_seq_one_letter_code
_entity_poly.pdbx_strand_id
1 'polypeptide(L)' 'GLTGTPDEIAQIAALYGIFYEKQEGTEATGYLVDHTATVTVIDRKGYVRLIFPFGTPAEAIADDLAYLLR' A
#
# COMPACT_ATOMS: atom_id res chain seq x y z
N GLY A 1 -1.27 -1.24 -8.95
CA GLY A 1 -1.52 -2.20 -7.86
C GLY A 1 -0.70 -3.45 -8.10
N LEU A 2 -0.46 -4.24 -7.05
CA LEU A 2 0.12 -5.59 -7.15
C LEU A 2 -0.94 -6.55 -7.73
N THR A 3 -0.53 -7.53 -8.55
CA THR A 3 -1.43 -8.53 -9.15
C THR A 3 -0.88 -9.94 -8.95
N GLY A 4 -1.77 -10.93 -8.87
CA GLY A 4 -1.45 -12.34 -8.61
C GLY A 4 -2.70 -13.16 -8.36
N THR A 5 -2.52 -14.41 -7.93
CA THR A 5 -3.62 -15.25 -7.42
C THR A 5 -4.19 -14.68 -6.11
N PRO A 6 -5.44 -15.00 -5.73
CA PRO A 6 -6.01 -14.54 -4.47
C PRO A 6 -5.15 -14.87 -3.24
N ASP A 7 -4.54 -16.05 -3.21
CA ASP A 7 -3.69 -16.48 -2.08
C ASP A 7 -2.38 -15.71 -2.01
N GLU A 8 -1.74 -15.43 -3.16
CA GLU A 8 -0.52 -14.60 -3.22
C GLU A 8 -0.81 -13.17 -2.73
N ILE A 9 -1.95 -12.60 -3.14
CA ILE A 9 -2.36 -11.26 -2.69
C ILE A 9 -2.66 -11.26 -1.19
N ALA A 10 -3.41 -12.24 -0.69
CA ALA A 10 -3.75 -12.35 0.74
C ALA A 10 -2.48 -12.51 1.60
N GLN A 11 -1.51 -13.30 1.15
CA GLN A 11 -0.23 -13.49 1.84
C GLN A 11 0.54 -12.16 1.97
N ILE A 12 0.69 -11.43 0.87
CA ILE A 12 1.43 -10.15 0.87
C ILE A 12 0.68 -9.10 1.68
N ALA A 13 -0.64 -9.05 1.57
CA ALA A 13 -1.46 -8.12 2.34
C ALA A 13 -1.29 -8.33 3.85
N ALA A 14 -1.31 -9.59 4.30
CA ALA A 14 -1.07 -9.93 5.70
C ALA A 14 0.35 -9.55 6.17
N LEU A 15 1.38 -9.81 5.35
CA LEU A 15 2.78 -9.53 5.71
C LEU A 15 3.05 -8.03 5.95
N TYR A 16 2.37 -7.16 5.21
CA TYR A 16 2.61 -5.71 5.28
C TYR A 16 1.45 -4.92 5.89
N GLY A 17 0.47 -5.60 6.48
CA GLY A 17 -0.68 -4.96 7.12
C GLY A 17 -1.57 -4.17 6.16
N ILE A 18 -1.68 -4.63 4.90
CA ILE A 18 -2.53 -4.01 3.89
C ILE A 18 -3.95 -4.58 4.01
N PHE A 19 -4.92 -3.68 4.03
CA PHE A 19 -6.34 -4.00 4.00
C PHE A 19 -6.91 -3.75 2.60
N TYR A 20 -7.77 -4.66 2.17
CA TYR A 20 -8.61 -4.46 1.00
C TYR A 20 -9.94 -5.22 1.18
N GLU A 21 -11.04 -4.61 0.74
CA GLU A 21 -12.37 -5.22 0.81
C GLU A 21 -13.22 -4.80 -0.37
N LYS A 22 -13.87 -5.77 -1.02
CA LYS A 22 -14.82 -5.50 -2.09
C LYS A 22 -16.13 -5.00 -1.48
N GLN A 23 -16.57 -3.82 -1.90
CA GLN A 23 -17.87 -3.25 -1.55
C GLN A 23 -18.81 -3.30 -2.75
N GLU A 24 -20.09 -3.58 -2.52
CA GLU A 24 -21.10 -3.40 -3.56
C GLU A 24 -21.18 -1.93 -3.97
N GLY A 25 -21.27 -1.70 -5.29
CA GLY A 25 -21.41 -0.36 -5.86
C GLY A 25 -22.84 -0.09 -6.32
N THR A 26 -23.02 1.06 -6.94
CA THR A 26 -24.20 1.37 -7.76
C THR A 26 -24.18 0.61 -9.08
N GLU A 27 -25.31 0.59 -9.80
CA GLU A 27 -25.39 0.03 -11.16
C GLU A 27 -24.33 0.61 -12.11
N ALA A 28 -24.04 1.91 -12.01
CA ALA A 28 -23.03 2.57 -12.84
C ALA A 28 -21.59 2.19 -12.49
N THR A 29 -21.34 1.81 -11.23
CA THR A 29 -19.99 1.52 -10.70
C THR A 29 -19.71 0.03 -10.56
N GLY A 30 -20.74 -0.82 -10.54
CA GLY A 30 -20.65 -2.25 -10.26
C GLY A 30 -20.23 -2.54 -8.82
N TYR A 31 -18.93 -2.45 -8.54
CA TYR A 31 -18.36 -2.62 -7.21
C TYR A 31 -17.20 -1.66 -7.00
N LEU A 32 -16.90 -1.40 -5.73
CA LEU A 32 -15.74 -0.62 -5.31
C LEU A 32 -14.84 -1.48 -4.41
N VAL A 33 -13.65 -0.96 -4.13
CA VAL A 33 -12.71 -1.61 -3.22
C VAL A 33 -12.23 -0.60 -2.19
N ASP A 34 -12.58 -0.83 -0.94
CA ASP A 34 -11.92 -0.18 0.17
C ASP A 34 -10.48 -0.68 0.21
N HIS A 35 -9.53 0.22 0.40
CA HIS A 35 -8.12 -0.13 0.38
C HIS A 35 -7.31 0.76 1.32
N THR A 36 -6.22 0.22 1.86
CA THR A 36 -5.20 1.01 2.54
C THR A 36 -4.57 2.01 1.56
N ALA A 37 -4.67 3.29 1.87
CA ALA A 37 -4.19 4.38 1.01
C ALA A 37 -2.81 4.94 1.45
N THR A 38 -1.93 4.10 1.98
CA THR A 38 -0.58 4.49 2.40
C THR A 38 0.47 4.11 1.36
N VAL A 39 1.60 4.82 1.36
CA VAL A 39 2.82 4.39 0.65
C VAL A 39 3.78 3.80 1.66
N THR A 40 4.14 2.53 1.50
CA THR A 40 5.00 1.80 2.45
C THR A 40 6.37 1.52 1.83
N VAL A 41 7.44 1.88 2.54
CA VAL A 41 8.84 1.62 2.11
C VAL A 41 9.33 0.34 2.76
N ILE A 42 9.79 -0.61 1.94
CA ILE A 42 10.30 -1.90 2.37
C ILE A 42 11.78 -2.01 1.98
N ASP A 43 12.63 -2.45 2.90
CA ASP A 43 14.06 -2.64 2.62
C ASP A 43 14.35 -3.96 1.88
N ARG A 44 15.62 -4.18 1.50
CA ARG A 44 16.06 -5.40 0.79
C ARG A 44 15.90 -6.69 1.58
N LYS A 45 15.69 -6.60 2.91
CA LYS A 45 15.46 -7.75 3.79
C LYS A 45 13.96 -8.00 4.02
N GLY A 46 13.08 -7.18 3.44
CA GLY A 46 11.63 -7.29 3.58
C GLY A 46 11.06 -6.56 4.80
N TYR A 47 11.83 -5.71 5.49
CA TYR A 47 11.31 -4.97 6.63
C TYR A 47 10.70 -3.64 6.21
N VAL A 48 9.54 -3.31 6.80
CA VAL A 48 8.94 -1.98 6.68
C VAL A 48 9.83 -0.95 7.39
N ARG A 49 10.22 0.10 6.67
CA ARG A 49 11.07 1.19 7.16
C ARG A 49 10.31 2.48 7.39
N LEU A 50 9.38 2.80 6.49
CA LEU A 50 8.56 4.02 6.52
C LEU A 50 7.15 3.71 6.03
N ILE A 51 6.17 4.45 6.56
CA ILE A 51 4.77 4.45 6.10
C ILE A 51 4.36 5.91 5.92
N PHE A 52 4.00 6.29 4.70
CA PHE A 52 3.50 7.62 4.38
C PHE A 52 1.97 7.57 4.25
N PRO A 53 1.22 8.40 4.99
CA PRO A 53 -0.22 8.51 4.80
C PRO A 53 -0.58 9.10 3.44
N PHE A 54 -1.84 8.92 3.05
CA PHE A 54 -2.39 9.55 1.86
C PHE A 54 -2.19 11.08 1.90
N GLY A 55 -1.75 11.65 0.78
CA GLY A 55 -1.54 13.09 0.65
C GLY A 55 -0.20 13.61 1.19
N THR A 56 0.72 12.74 1.60
CA THR A 56 2.08 13.16 1.97
C THR A 56 2.76 13.87 0.77
N PRO A 57 3.32 15.09 0.95
CA PRO A 57 4.01 15.81 -0.12
C PRO A 57 5.20 15.03 -0.67
N ALA A 58 5.43 15.15 -1.98
CA ALA A 58 6.52 14.43 -2.66
C ALA A 58 7.89 14.82 -2.10
N GLU A 59 8.08 16.08 -1.71
CA GLU A 59 9.31 16.61 -1.13
C GLU A 59 9.62 15.95 0.21
N ALA A 60 8.62 15.79 1.08
CA ALA A 60 8.78 15.12 2.37
C ALA A 60 9.15 13.64 2.20
N ILE A 61 8.52 12.95 1.23
CA ILE A 61 8.88 11.56 0.90
C ILE A 61 10.34 11.49 0.42
N ALA A 62 10.76 12.41 -0.45
CA ALA A 62 12.11 12.43 -1.00
C ALA A 62 13.17 12.67 0.10
N ASP A 63 12.91 13.60 1.02
CA ASP A 63 13.82 13.92 2.13
C ASP A 63 14.00 12.72 3.07
N ASP A 64 12.91 12.05 3.46
CA ASP A 64 12.96 10.88 4.33
C ASP A 64 13.68 9.70 3.65
N LEU A 65 13.45 9.49 2.35
CA LEU A 65 14.18 8.47 1.57
C LEU A 65 15.67 8.80 1.46
N ALA A 66 16.02 10.06 1.21
CA ALA A 66 17.41 10.50 1.15
C ALA A 66 18.12 10.35 2.50
N TYR A 67 17.41 10.55 3.61
CA TYR A 67 17.94 10.29 4.95
C TYR A 67 18.17 8.79 5.17
N LEU A 68 17.22 7.94 4.77
CA LEU A 68 17.29 6.48 4.95
C LEU A 68 18.40 5.80 4.12
N LEU A 69 18.78 6.39 2.99
CA LEU A 69 19.77 5.84 2.05
C LEU A 69 21.22 6.27 2.33
N ARG A 70 21.46 7.11 3.33
CA ARG A 70 22.80 7.49 3.79
C ARG A 70 23.41 6.41 4.69
#